data_AF-A0A814JCA6-F1
#
_entry.id   AF-A0A814JCA6-F1
#
_cell.length_a   1.000
_cell.length_b   1.000
_cell.length_c   1.000
_cell.angle_alpha   90.00
_cell.angle_beta   90.00
_cell.angle_gamma   90.00
#
_symmetry.space_group_name_H-M   'P 1'
#
loop_
_entity.id
_entity.type
_entity.pdbx_description
1 polymer ?
#
loop_
_entity_poly.entity_id
_entity_poly.type
_entity_poly.pdbx_seq_one_letter_code
_entity_poly.pdbx_strand_id
1 'polypeptide(L)'
;MPNRESLVNVSSLAVLSSRSDASPNLDSGAVAITNKGLAVLRFEMWTLAQKADHFQMIVDQPGRHDKNGLVSDCSMSSWGDSRTCIKEPDDNDGQWTSMYLASQIFRYVVTQDARVKAQAWKHFEAMELLNKVTGIPGYAARLYAKRSDFLSKIPWYPSPIYPDLQFQGDTSSDEICGHEFIYPLVHDLLASNDDERRRAYTLIFNITNHILTHDWYLFGENHNRTTWGYWNPIQINDDSRYQDDRGINSLQILAYLIQTYGYSGDEPFLDRANLLIESYQYNVNLINQKMVAVCASDFPYAVKAFDYDQMAYLSYFNLAHAFHTIDSSTSLSAVQKARAQLLINVLWEYMEKGLDLSHNYKKMEKTPFFNFIYCYASGQVNQTRNKFN
;
A
#
# COMPACT_ATOMS: atom_id res chain seq x y z
N MET A 1 -8.16 0.69 -22.73
CA MET A 1 -6.90 0.67 -23.51
C MET A 1 -7.22 0.90 -24.99
N PRO A 2 -6.99 2.11 -25.53
CA PRO A 2 -7.05 2.31 -26.98
C PRO A 2 -6.08 1.32 -27.64
N ASN A 3 -6.52 0.60 -28.67
CA ASN A 3 -5.73 -0.38 -29.42
C ASN A 3 -5.36 -1.71 -28.72
N ARG A 4 -5.94 -2.08 -27.57
CA ARG A 4 -5.75 -3.46 -27.03
C ARG A 4 -6.23 -4.53 -28.02
N GLU A 5 -7.17 -4.18 -28.87
CA GLU A 5 -7.71 -5.03 -29.94
C GLU A 5 -7.12 -4.70 -31.33
N SER A 6 -6.11 -3.83 -31.43
CA SER A 6 -5.48 -3.60 -32.72
C SER A 6 -4.66 -4.84 -33.09
N LEU A 7 -5.23 -5.65 -33.98
CA LEU A 7 -4.53 -6.81 -34.53
C LEU A 7 -3.34 -6.32 -35.38
N VAL A 8 -2.16 -6.71 -34.95
CA VAL A 8 -0.92 -6.50 -35.70
C VAL A 8 -0.70 -7.74 -36.57
N ASN A 9 -0.64 -7.54 -37.89
CA ASN A 9 -0.42 -8.65 -38.81
C ASN A 9 1.04 -9.11 -38.71
N VAL A 10 1.23 -10.35 -38.24
CA VAL A 10 2.53 -11.02 -38.21
C VAL A 10 2.72 -11.74 -39.54
N SER A 11 3.65 -11.27 -40.38
CA SER A 11 3.94 -11.89 -41.67
C SER A 11 4.94 -13.04 -41.55
N SER A 12 5.77 -13.05 -40.49
CA SER A 12 6.71 -14.11 -40.19
C SER A 12 7.04 -14.12 -38.70
N LEU A 13 7.28 -15.31 -38.14
CA LEU A 13 7.69 -15.52 -36.76
C LEU A 13 8.81 -16.56 -36.74
N ALA A 14 9.94 -16.22 -36.12
CA ALA A 14 11.03 -17.14 -35.83
C ALA A 14 11.18 -17.29 -34.32
N VAL A 15 11.19 -18.53 -33.83
CA VAL A 15 11.53 -18.84 -32.43
C VAL A 15 13.00 -19.22 -32.37
N LEU A 16 13.75 -18.51 -31.55
CA LEU A 16 15.16 -18.75 -31.29
C LEU A 16 15.23 -19.58 -30.00
N SER A 17 15.69 -20.82 -30.07
CA SER A 17 15.99 -21.63 -28.89
C SER A 17 17.43 -21.42 -28.45
N SER A 18 17.68 -21.49 -27.15
CA SER A 18 19.04 -21.55 -26.60
C SER A 18 19.87 -22.69 -27.22
N ARG A 19 21.20 -22.55 -27.23
CA ARG A 19 22.10 -23.67 -27.58
C ARG A 19 21.90 -24.82 -26.58
N SER A 20 22.11 -26.06 -27.02
CA SER A 20 21.93 -27.32 -26.28
C SER A 20 22.72 -27.44 -24.97
N ASP A 21 23.66 -26.53 -24.76
CA ASP A 21 24.72 -26.50 -23.76
C ASP A 21 24.52 -25.37 -22.73
N ALA A 22 23.44 -24.58 -22.85
CA ALA A 22 22.99 -23.62 -21.84
C ALA A 22 21.88 -24.22 -20.94
N SER A 23 21.79 -23.78 -19.69
CA SER A 23 20.69 -24.15 -18.78
C SER A 23 19.33 -23.93 -19.45
N PRO A 24 18.36 -24.85 -19.33
CA PRO A 24 17.13 -24.82 -20.11
C PRO A 24 16.43 -23.45 -20.01
N ASN A 25 16.20 -22.84 -21.19
CA ASN A 25 15.49 -21.57 -21.43
C ASN A 25 16.26 -20.24 -21.30
N LEU A 26 17.56 -20.22 -21.00
CA LEU A 26 18.36 -18.99 -21.07
C LEU A 26 18.64 -18.60 -22.53
N ASP A 27 18.35 -17.35 -22.91
CA ASP A 27 18.56 -16.77 -24.26
C ASP A 27 17.60 -17.26 -25.37
N SER A 28 16.53 -17.95 -25.00
CA SER A 28 15.42 -18.21 -25.93
C SER A 28 14.67 -16.90 -26.23
N GLY A 29 14.11 -16.79 -27.43
CA GLY A 29 13.38 -15.60 -27.84
C GLY A 29 12.50 -15.84 -29.05
N ALA A 30 11.79 -14.82 -29.47
CA ALA A 30 11.05 -14.83 -30.72
C ALA A 30 11.21 -13.50 -31.44
N VAL A 31 11.35 -13.56 -32.76
CA VAL A 31 11.37 -12.38 -33.62
C VAL A 31 10.18 -12.48 -34.55
N ALA A 32 9.30 -11.50 -34.49
CA ALA A 32 8.15 -11.37 -35.37
C ALA A 32 8.36 -10.20 -36.34
N ILE A 33 8.19 -10.44 -37.64
CA ILE A 33 8.05 -9.39 -38.63
C ILE A 33 6.57 -9.01 -38.67
N THR A 34 6.28 -7.75 -38.42
CA THR A 34 4.93 -7.22 -38.42
C THR A 34 4.75 -6.14 -39.47
N ASN A 35 3.50 -5.83 -39.82
CA ASN A 35 3.17 -4.66 -40.63
C ASN A 35 3.50 -3.31 -39.95
N LYS A 36 3.99 -3.31 -38.70
CA LYS A 36 4.44 -2.13 -37.94
C LYS A 36 5.95 -2.12 -37.65
N GLY A 37 6.69 -3.17 -38.03
CA GLY A 37 8.13 -3.30 -37.77
C GLY A 37 8.50 -4.65 -37.16
N LEU A 38 9.71 -4.74 -36.62
CA LEU A 38 10.21 -5.95 -35.94
C LEU A 38 9.82 -5.92 -34.47
N ALA A 39 9.21 -7.00 -33.98
CA ALA A 39 9.01 -7.25 -32.56
C ALA A 39 9.98 -8.35 -32.10
N VAL A 40 10.74 -8.07 -31.04
CA VAL A 40 11.71 -9.01 -30.47
C VAL A 40 11.31 -9.30 -29.04
N LEU A 41 10.97 -10.56 -28.77
CA LEU A 41 10.72 -11.10 -27.43
C LEU A 41 11.98 -11.82 -26.96
N ARG A 42 12.48 -11.48 -25.77
CA ARG A 42 13.65 -12.11 -25.17
C ARG A 42 13.29 -12.64 -23.79
N PHE A 43 13.75 -13.84 -23.49
CA PHE A 43 13.72 -14.38 -22.14
C PHE A 43 15.11 -14.20 -21.53
N GLU A 44 15.20 -13.27 -20.59
CA GLU A 44 16.45 -12.96 -19.89
C GLU A 44 16.33 -13.38 -18.42
N MET A 45 17.38 -14.03 -17.91
CA MET A 45 17.49 -14.30 -16.49
C MET A 45 18.12 -13.10 -15.80
N TRP A 46 17.41 -12.53 -14.84
CA TRP A 46 17.91 -11.43 -14.03
C TRP A 46 18.05 -11.87 -12.58
N THR A 47 19.15 -11.46 -11.96
CA THR A 47 19.23 -11.40 -10.49
C THR A 47 18.18 -10.40 -9.96
N LEU A 48 17.80 -10.53 -8.70
CA LEU A 48 16.90 -9.56 -8.06
C LEU A 48 17.49 -8.15 -8.07
N ALA A 49 18.82 -8.01 -7.94
CA ALA A 49 19.52 -6.74 -8.02
C ALA A 49 19.39 -6.09 -9.41
N GLN A 50 19.67 -6.85 -10.48
CA GLN A 50 19.49 -6.35 -11.86
C GLN A 50 18.03 -5.92 -12.13
N LYS A 51 17.07 -6.68 -11.60
CA LYS A 51 15.64 -6.33 -11.71
C LYS A 51 15.30 -5.05 -10.96
N ALA A 52 15.82 -4.88 -9.74
CA ALA A 52 15.63 -3.66 -8.97
C ALA A 52 16.25 -2.45 -9.69
N ASP A 53 17.48 -2.59 -10.19
CA ASP A 53 18.18 -1.53 -10.93
C ASP A 53 17.40 -1.10 -12.18
N HIS A 54 16.82 -2.05 -12.93
CA HIS A 54 16.00 -1.73 -14.09
C HIS A 54 14.78 -0.86 -13.75
N PHE A 55 13.99 -1.24 -12.73
CA PHE A 55 12.83 -0.44 -12.33
C PHE A 55 13.25 0.90 -11.73
N GLN A 56 14.35 0.92 -10.97
CA GLN A 56 14.91 2.16 -10.44
C GLN A 56 15.28 3.14 -11.56
N MET A 57 15.90 2.65 -12.63
CA MET A 57 16.22 3.47 -13.81
C MET A 57 14.99 4.06 -14.51
N ILE A 58 13.81 3.44 -14.39
CA ILE A 58 12.56 3.99 -14.94
C ILE A 58 12.06 5.14 -14.07
N VAL A 59 12.14 5.01 -12.75
CA VAL A 59 11.71 6.03 -11.79
C VAL A 59 12.68 7.23 -11.76
N ASP A 60 13.99 6.97 -11.81
CA ASP A 60 15.03 8.01 -11.74
C ASP A 60 15.13 8.86 -13.02
N GLN A 61 14.47 8.44 -14.11
CA GLN A 61 14.46 9.22 -15.35
C GLN A 61 13.83 10.59 -15.10
N PRO A 62 14.55 11.69 -15.39
CA PRO A 62 14.05 13.04 -15.15
C PRO A 62 12.70 13.28 -15.81
N GLY A 63 11.75 13.77 -15.02
CA GLY A 63 10.40 14.07 -15.48
C GLY A 63 9.42 12.89 -15.43
N ARG A 64 9.85 11.68 -15.12
CA ARG A 64 8.97 10.51 -14.97
C ARG A 64 8.54 10.28 -13.53
N HIS A 65 7.28 9.90 -13.33
CA HIS A 65 6.66 9.40 -12.09
C HIS A 65 6.76 10.30 -10.83
N ASP A 66 7.85 11.01 -10.58
CA ASP A 66 7.97 12.03 -9.52
C ASP A 66 7.14 13.28 -9.88
N LYS A 67 6.11 13.54 -9.08
CA LYS A 67 5.26 14.73 -9.06
C LYS A 67 5.40 15.39 -7.68
N ASN A 68 6.34 16.33 -7.57
CA ASN A 68 6.64 17.05 -6.33
C ASN A 68 7.12 16.15 -5.17
N GLY A 69 7.78 15.03 -5.46
CA GLY A 69 8.19 14.04 -4.47
C GLY A 69 7.14 12.96 -4.20
N LEU A 70 5.96 13.03 -4.82
CA LEU A 70 5.02 11.91 -4.89
C LEU A 70 5.32 11.07 -6.13
N VAL A 71 5.19 9.76 -6.02
CA VAL A 71 5.24 8.83 -7.15
C VAL A 71 3.82 8.70 -7.68
N SER A 72 3.64 9.06 -8.95
CA SER A 72 2.37 9.05 -9.66
C SER A 72 2.38 8.09 -10.84
N ASP A 73 1.19 7.61 -11.17
CA ASP A 73 0.93 7.07 -12.49
C ASP A 73 1.19 8.12 -13.58
N CYS A 74 1.59 7.64 -14.75
CA CYS A 74 1.68 8.49 -15.92
C CYS A 74 1.31 7.77 -17.20
N SER A 75 0.67 8.52 -18.08
CA SER A 75 0.29 8.05 -19.40
C SER A 75 1.38 8.38 -20.43
N MET A 76 1.45 7.58 -21.49
CA MET A 76 2.27 7.91 -22.65
C MET A 76 1.48 8.86 -23.56
N SER A 77 2.15 9.82 -24.20
CA SER A 77 1.51 10.75 -25.15
C SER A 77 0.98 10.04 -26.39
N SER A 78 1.55 8.88 -26.71
CA SER A 78 1.10 7.98 -27.76
C SER A 78 1.37 6.53 -27.35
N TRP A 79 0.61 5.60 -27.91
CA TRP A 79 0.73 4.18 -27.59
C TRP A 79 2.16 3.68 -27.82
N GLY A 80 2.75 3.07 -26.79
CA GLY A 80 4.08 2.46 -26.85
C GLY A 80 5.27 3.42 -26.79
N ASP A 81 5.06 4.75 -26.74
CA ASP A 81 6.17 5.70 -26.57
C ASP A 81 6.57 5.83 -25.10
N SER A 82 7.36 4.86 -24.64
CA SER A 82 7.89 4.78 -23.27
C SER A 82 8.84 5.91 -22.90
N ARG A 83 9.21 6.81 -23.83
CA ARG A 83 10.01 8.01 -23.52
C ARG A 83 9.17 9.12 -22.91
N THR A 84 7.85 9.02 -23.00
CA THR A 84 6.90 10.04 -22.53
C THR A 84 6.23 9.61 -21.22
N CYS A 85 5.87 10.59 -20.40
CA CYS A 85 5.23 10.41 -19.10
C CYS A 85 4.42 11.67 -18.77
N ILE A 86 3.16 11.67 -19.17
CA ILE A 86 2.19 12.73 -18.87
C ILE A 86 1.58 12.41 -17.52
N LYS A 87 1.90 13.25 -16.54
CA LYS A 87 1.41 13.16 -15.16
C LYS A 87 0.14 14.00 -15.05
N GLU A 88 -0.95 13.36 -14.68
CA GLU A 88 -2.23 14.02 -14.37
C GLU A 88 -2.44 13.98 -12.85
N PRO A 89 -3.45 14.69 -12.32
CA PRO A 89 -3.93 14.44 -10.96
C PRO A 89 -4.30 12.97 -10.83
N ASP A 90 -3.76 12.31 -9.82
CA ASP A 90 -4.06 10.91 -9.54
C ASP A 90 -4.45 10.79 -8.07
N ASP A 91 -5.60 10.20 -7.90
CA ASP A 91 -6.33 10.01 -6.67
C ASP A 91 -5.58 9.18 -5.62
N ASN A 92 -4.54 8.45 -6.05
CA ASN A 92 -3.79 7.50 -5.25
C ASN A 92 -2.28 7.77 -5.17
N ASP A 93 -1.86 9.01 -5.44
CA ASP A 93 -0.45 9.40 -5.35
C ASP A 93 0.19 9.03 -4.00
N GLY A 94 -0.55 9.15 -2.88
CA GLY A 94 -0.05 8.82 -1.56
C GLY A 94 0.20 7.31 -1.40
N GLN A 95 -0.72 6.45 -1.82
CA GLN A 95 -0.52 5.00 -1.77
C GLN A 95 0.61 4.54 -2.69
N TRP A 96 0.70 5.03 -3.94
CA TRP A 96 1.80 4.68 -4.84
C TRP A 96 3.16 5.13 -4.29
N THR A 97 3.22 6.33 -3.72
CA THR A 97 4.42 6.84 -3.04
C THR A 97 4.79 5.95 -1.85
N SER A 98 3.81 5.48 -1.07
CA SER A 98 4.04 4.59 0.07
C SER A 98 4.71 3.28 -0.34
N MET A 99 4.22 2.65 -1.42
CA MET A 99 4.82 1.41 -1.95
C MET A 99 6.24 1.61 -2.45
N TYR A 100 6.46 2.68 -3.23
CA TYR A 100 7.79 2.99 -3.71
C TYR A 100 8.75 3.31 -2.56
N LEU A 101 8.30 4.13 -1.59
CA LEU A 101 9.08 4.47 -0.41
C LEU A 101 9.46 3.21 0.39
N ALA A 102 8.54 2.25 0.59
CA ALA A 102 8.86 0.99 1.25
C ALA A 102 9.97 0.22 0.51
N SER A 103 9.92 0.19 -0.82
CA SER A 103 10.97 -0.44 -1.62
C SER A 103 12.34 0.23 -1.40
N GLN A 104 12.38 1.56 -1.29
CA GLN A 104 13.61 2.30 -1.03
C GLN A 104 14.11 2.11 0.41
N ILE A 105 13.20 2.03 1.40
CA ILE A 105 13.57 1.73 2.79
C ILE A 105 14.19 0.34 2.88
N PHE A 106 13.55 -0.69 2.30
CA PHE A 106 14.11 -2.04 2.29
C PHE A 106 15.45 -2.12 1.54
N ARG A 107 15.58 -1.42 0.41
CA ARG A 107 16.85 -1.28 -0.31
C ARG A 107 17.91 -0.63 0.57
N TYR A 108 17.58 0.46 1.27
CA TYR A 108 18.50 1.13 2.17
C TYR A 108 18.92 0.22 3.33
N VAL A 109 18.00 -0.52 3.95
CA VAL A 109 18.34 -1.45 5.04
C VAL A 109 19.38 -2.49 4.60
N VAL A 110 19.28 -3.01 3.37
CA VAL A 110 20.23 -4.01 2.84
C VAL A 110 21.54 -3.38 2.36
N THR A 111 21.48 -2.23 1.69
CA THR A 111 22.64 -1.63 1.01
C THR A 111 23.40 -0.63 1.87
N GLN A 112 22.74 -0.02 2.85
CA GLN A 112 23.20 1.11 3.66
C GLN A 112 23.67 2.32 2.81
N ASP A 113 23.18 2.46 1.57
CA ASP A 113 23.54 3.58 0.69
C ASP A 113 22.85 4.88 1.13
N ALA A 114 23.64 5.86 1.56
CA ALA A 114 23.16 7.16 2.01
C ALA A 114 22.36 7.92 0.95
N ARG A 115 22.60 7.68 -0.35
CA ARG A 115 21.82 8.29 -1.44
C ARG A 115 20.41 7.74 -1.51
N VAL A 116 20.27 6.42 -1.32
CA VAL A 116 18.95 5.76 -1.24
C VAL A 116 18.18 6.29 -0.03
N LYS A 117 18.86 6.45 1.11
CA LYS A 117 18.28 7.07 2.30
C LYS A 117 17.75 8.47 2.03
N ALA A 118 18.57 9.34 1.43
CA ALA A 118 18.20 10.71 1.14
C ALA A 118 17.00 10.78 0.16
N GLN A 119 16.97 9.92 -0.85
CA GLN A 119 15.84 9.82 -1.78
C GLN A 119 14.57 9.33 -1.08
N ALA A 120 14.67 8.28 -0.26
CA ALA A 120 13.55 7.79 0.55
C ALA A 120 13.01 8.89 1.47
N TRP A 121 13.90 9.65 2.12
CA TRP A 121 13.51 10.76 2.98
C TRP A 121 12.74 11.84 2.21
N LYS A 122 13.18 12.22 1.01
CA LYS A 122 12.44 13.16 0.15
C LYS A 122 10.99 12.72 -0.10
N HIS A 123 10.76 11.42 -0.36
CA HIS A 123 9.41 10.89 -0.54
C HIS A 123 8.62 10.87 0.77
N PHE A 124 9.26 10.59 1.91
CA PHE A 124 8.60 10.72 3.22
C PHE A 124 8.15 12.17 3.49
N GLU A 125 8.96 13.17 3.15
CA GLU A 125 8.57 14.58 3.32
C GLU A 125 7.41 14.99 2.43
N ALA A 126 7.29 14.41 1.22
CA ALA A 126 6.12 14.58 0.38
C ALA A 126 4.86 13.92 0.98
N MET A 127 5.00 12.72 1.57
CA MET A 127 3.92 12.05 2.30
C MET A 127 3.49 12.83 3.56
N GLU A 128 4.44 13.44 4.26
CA GLU A 128 4.17 14.33 5.39
C GLU A 128 3.44 15.60 4.93
N LEU A 129 3.81 16.14 3.76
CA LEU A 129 3.14 17.31 3.19
C LEU A 129 1.68 17.03 2.81
N LEU A 130 1.33 15.81 2.35
CA LEU A 130 -0.07 15.41 2.14
C LEU A 130 -0.92 15.55 3.41
N ASN A 131 -0.34 15.34 4.59
CA ASN A 131 -1.04 15.49 5.88
C ASN A 131 -1.07 16.95 6.36
N LYS A 132 -0.05 17.75 6.01
CA LYS A 132 0.06 19.14 6.45
C LYS A 132 -0.75 20.09 5.56
N VAL A 133 -0.89 19.79 4.27
CA VAL A 133 -1.50 20.69 3.29
C VAL A 133 -2.98 20.97 3.55
N THR A 134 -3.67 20.07 4.23
CA THR A 134 -5.10 20.19 4.59
C THR A 134 -5.32 21.09 5.80
N GLY A 135 -4.33 21.22 6.68
CA GLY A 135 -4.46 21.87 7.98
C GLY A 135 -5.32 21.09 9.00
N ILE A 136 -5.72 19.87 8.67
CA ILE A 136 -6.55 19.00 9.52
C ILE A 136 -5.68 17.86 10.04
N PRO A 137 -5.30 17.84 11.33
CA PRO A 137 -4.49 16.76 11.89
C PRO A 137 -5.15 15.39 11.70
N GLY A 138 -4.45 14.47 11.05
CA GLY A 138 -4.94 13.11 10.82
C GLY A 138 -5.77 12.92 9.55
N TYR A 139 -5.91 13.98 8.74
CA TYR A 139 -6.51 13.90 7.42
C TYR A 139 -5.49 14.25 6.33
N ALA A 140 -5.03 13.21 5.62
CA ALA A 140 -4.19 13.35 4.44
C ALA A 140 -5.01 13.72 3.20
N ALA A 141 -4.51 14.63 2.38
CA ALA A 141 -5.04 14.88 1.04
C ALA A 141 -4.73 13.70 0.09
N ARG A 142 -5.54 13.52 -0.96
CA ARG A 142 -5.26 12.56 -2.05
C ARG A 142 -4.01 12.94 -2.83
N LEU A 143 -3.88 14.24 -3.11
CA LEU A 143 -2.70 14.84 -3.73
C LEU A 143 -2.60 16.34 -3.44
N TYR A 144 -1.43 16.92 -3.72
CA TYR A 144 -1.23 18.38 -3.74
C TYR A 144 -0.53 18.83 -5.02
N ALA A 145 -0.76 20.10 -5.39
CA ALA A 145 -0.14 20.74 -6.54
C ALA A 145 0.02 22.24 -6.31
N LYS A 146 0.80 22.92 -7.16
CA LYS A 146 0.80 24.39 -7.16
C LYS A 146 -0.54 24.88 -7.69
N ARG A 147 -0.95 26.07 -7.27
CA ARG A 147 -2.21 26.69 -7.73
C ARG A 147 -2.25 26.99 -9.23
N SER A 148 -1.10 27.10 -9.88
CA SER A 148 -0.98 27.24 -11.33
C SER A 148 -1.23 25.94 -12.10
N ASP A 149 -1.16 24.81 -11.42
CA ASP A 149 -1.21 23.49 -12.04
C ASP A 149 -2.68 23.00 -12.09
N PHE A 150 -3.02 22.22 -13.11
CA PHE A 150 -4.31 21.49 -13.20
C PHE A 150 -5.60 22.31 -13.03
N LEU A 151 -5.67 23.48 -13.67
CA LEU A 151 -6.70 24.51 -13.47
C LEU A 151 -8.16 24.13 -13.77
N SER A 152 -8.50 22.97 -14.35
CA SER A 152 -9.84 22.80 -14.94
C SER A 152 -10.45 21.40 -15.02
N LYS A 153 -10.02 20.41 -14.22
CA LYS A 153 -10.54 19.02 -14.35
C LYS A 153 -11.28 18.45 -13.13
N ILE A 154 -10.98 18.88 -11.91
CA ILE A 154 -11.47 18.29 -10.63
C ILE A 154 -11.57 19.42 -9.58
N PRO A 155 -12.47 19.36 -8.57
CA PRO A 155 -12.47 20.32 -7.47
C PRO A 155 -11.14 20.30 -6.68
N TRP A 156 -10.56 21.48 -6.48
CA TRP A 156 -9.35 21.69 -5.69
C TRP A 156 -9.65 22.61 -4.52
N TYR A 157 -9.00 22.34 -3.38
CA TYR A 157 -9.06 23.16 -2.19
C TYR A 157 -7.75 23.94 -2.04
N PRO A 158 -7.79 25.27 -1.85
CA PRO A 158 -6.59 26.01 -1.50
C PRO A 158 -6.10 25.55 -0.13
N SER A 159 -4.79 25.32 0.02
CA SER A 159 -4.24 24.95 1.32
C SER A 159 -4.36 26.10 2.32
N PRO A 160 -4.88 25.87 3.54
CA PRO A 160 -4.86 26.89 4.59
C PRO A 160 -3.46 27.08 5.21
N ILE A 161 -2.53 26.14 4.97
CA ILE A 161 -1.18 26.16 5.55
C ILE A 161 -0.14 26.67 4.54
N TYR A 162 -0.29 26.35 3.26
CA TYR A 162 0.67 26.67 2.21
C TYR A 162 0.00 27.49 1.09
N PRO A 163 0.09 28.84 1.10
CA PRO A 163 -0.68 29.71 0.21
C PRO A 163 -0.53 29.43 -1.30
N ASP A 164 0.63 28.92 -1.71
CA ASP A 164 0.96 28.60 -3.10
C ASP A 164 0.47 27.22 -3.56
N LEU A 165 -0.03 26.40 -2.62
CA LEU A 165 -0.50 25.04 -2.87
C LEU A 165 -2.03 24.95 -2.84
N GLN A 166 -2.51 23.94 -3.55
CA GLN A 166 -3.85 23.41 -3.50
C GLN A 166 -3.79 21.89 -3.36
N PHE A 167 -4.86 21.28 -2.90
CA PHE A 167 -4.93 19.85 -2.68
C PHE A 167 -6.31 19.29 -3.05
N GLN A 168 -6.37 17.98 -3.26
CA GLN A 168 -7.65 17.27 -3.46
C GLN A 168 -8.05 16.54 -2.17
N GLY A 169 -9.31 16.72 -1.79
CA GLY A 169 -9.93 16.04 -0.65
C GLY A 169 -10.65 14.76 -1.07
N ASP A 170 -11.63 14.32 -0.28
CA ASP A 170 -12.34 13.03 -0.43
C ASP A 170 -11.41 11.80 -0.40
N THR A 171 -10.42 11.83 0.48
CA THR A 171 -9.43 10.76 0.65
C THR A 171 -10.11 9.42 0.98
N SER A 172 -9.71 8.37 0.27
CA SER A 172 -10.29 7.02 0.42
C SER A 172 -9.49 6.15 1.39
N SER A 173 -10.05 5.01 1.80
CA SER A 173 -9.43 4.14 2.82
C SER A 173 -8.15 3.44 2.35
N ASP A 174 -8.00 3.21 1.05
CA ASP A 174 -6.81 2.69 0.37
C ASP A 174 -5.61 3.65 0.47
N GLU A 175 -5.84 4.97 0.40
CA GLU A 175 -4.82 5.97 0.70
C GLU A 175 -4.35 5.83 2.14
N ILE A 176 -5.28 5.78 3.09
CA ILE A 176 -4.96 5.61 4.50
C ILE A 176 -4.20 4.30 4.77
N CYS A 177 -4.49 3.21 4.04
CA CYS A 177 -3.69 1.98 4.11
C CYS A 177 -2.24 2.22 3.75
N GLY A 178 -1.96 3.01 2.70
CA GLY A 178 -0.60 3.37 2.29
C GLY A 178 0.11 4.20 3.35
N HIS A 179 -0.56 5.24 3.86
CA HIS A 179 -0.05 6.11 4.92
C HIS A 179 0.30 5.33 6.20
N GLU A 180 -0.64 4.53 6.71
CA GLU A 180 -0.43 3.71 7.91
C GLU A 180 0.58 2.58 7.68
N PHE A 181 0.76 2.11 6.45
CA PHE A 181 1.81 1.15 6.11
C PHE A 181 3.22 1.74 6.16
N ILE A 182 3.40 2.95 5.64
CA ILE A 182 4.75 3.46 5.42
C ILE A 182 5.37 4.11 6.65
N TYR A 183 4.57 4.75 7.50
CA TYR A 183 5.10 5.47 8.66
C TYR A 183 5.80 4.60 9.71
N PRO A 184 5.34 3.38 10.04
CA PRO A 184 6.11 2.43 10.85
C PRO A 184 7.50 2.15 10.26
N LEU A 185 7.59 1.91 8.95
CA LEU A 185 8.85 1.63 8.27
C LEU A 185 9.79 2.86 8.30
N VAL A 186 9.23 4.06 8.17
CA VAL A 186 10.00 5.29 8.33
C VAL A 186 10.53 5.42 9.75
N HIS A 187 9.68 5.20 10.76
CA HIS A 187 10.03 5.29 12.17
C HIS A 187 11.15 4.30 12.55
N ASP A 188 10.99 3.02 12.18
CA ASP A 188 11.85 1.94 12.66
C ASP A 188 13.11 1.75 11.82
N LEU A 189 13.02 1.96 10.49
CA LEU A 189 14.08 1.56 9.56
C LEU A 189 14.76 2.73 8.85
N LEU A 190 14.05 3.83 8.61
CA LEU A 190 14.62 4.98 7.90
C LEU A 190 15.20 6.04 8.86
N ALA A 191 14.48 6.35 9.94
CA ALA A 191 14.83 7.41 10.87
C ALA A 191 16.16 7.15 11.60
N SER A 192 16.98 8.19 11.66
CA SER A 192 18.32 8.20 12.23
C SER A 192 18.35 8.66 13.69
N ASN A 193 17.33 9.41 14.10
CA ASN A 193 17.26 10.09 15.39
C ASN A 193 15.80 10.21 15.87
N ASP A 194 15.64 10.65 17.11
CA ASP A 194 14.33 10.70 17.76
C ASP A 194 13.39 11.77 17.19
N ASP A 195 13.92 12.84 16.59
CA ASP A 195 13.10 13.86 15.93
C ASP A 195 12.50 13.32 14.63
N GLU A 196 13.30 12.59 13.84
CA GLU A 196 12.85 11.88 12.65
C GLU A 196 11.80 10.82 13.00
N ARG A 197 12.03 10.04 14.06
CA ARG A 197 11.03 9.08 14.59
C ARG A 197 9.74 9.79 15.00
N ARG A 198 9.85 10.91 15.72
CA ARG A 198 8.69 11.67 16.19
C ARG A 198 7.82 12.18 15.04
N ARG A 199 8.42 12.59 13.92
CA ARG A 199 7.67 13.00 12.72
C ARG A 199 6.77 11.88 12.20
N ALA A 200 7.32 10.68 12.02
CA ALA A 200 6.55 9.52 11.57
C ALA A 200 5.49 9.10 12.60
N TYR A 201 5.86 9.04 13.88
CA TYR A 201 4.93 8.73 14.98
C TYR A 201 3.74 9.69 15.03
N THR A 202 3.97 10.99 14.86
CA THR A 202 2.90 12.01 14.89
C THR A 202 1.89 11.78 13.77
N LEU A 203 2.33 11.30 12.60
CA LEU A 203 1.43 10.99 11.49
C LEU A 203 0.57 9.75 11.82
N ILE A 204 1.17 8.67 12.31
CA ILE A 204 0.45 7.45 12.77
C ILE A 204 -0.61 7.82 13.80
N PHE A 205 -0.19 8.52 14.86
CA PHE A 205 -1.06 8.90 15.96
C PHE A 205 -2.22 9.77 15.48
N ASN A 206 -1.93 10.82 14.68
CA ASN A 206 -2.95 11.76 14.26
C ASN A 206 -4.00 11.10 13.37
N ILE A 207 -3.61 10.26 12.41
CA ILE A 207 -4.55 9.58 11.51
C ILE A 207 -5.48 8.67 12.31
N THR A 208 -4.92 7.78 13.13
CA THR A 208 -5.72 6.85 13.93
C THR A 208 -6.61 7.58 14.94
N ASN A 209 -6.08 8.59 15.63
CA ASN A 209 -6.86 9.40 16.57
C ASN A 209 -7.97 10.20 15.88
N HIS A 210 -7.74 10.71 14.67
CA HIS A 210 -8.75 11.43 13.90
C HIS A 210 -9.92 10.51 13.56
N ILE A 211 -9.66 9.29 13.09
CA ILE A 211 -10.70 8.29 12.81
C ILE A 211 -11.50 7.98 14.09
N LEU A 212 -10.81 7.77 15.22
CA LEU A 212 -11.48 7.48 16.49
C LEU A 212 -12.36 8.61 17.01
N THR A 213 -11.87 9.85 16.92
CA THR A 213 -12.58 11.03 17.43
C THR A 213 -13.74 11.47 16.55
N HIS A 214 -13.84 10.91 15.33
CA HIS A 214 -14.93 11.14 14.38
C HIS A 214 -15.80 9.90 14.19
N ASP A 215 -16.04 9.14 15.26
CA ASP A 215 -16.93 7.96 15.28
C ASP A 215 -16.59 6.95 14.18
N TRP A 216 -15.30 6.65 14.04
CA TRP A 216 -14.75 5.67 13.09
C TRP A 216 -14.87 6.07 11.62
N TYR A 217 -14.91 7.36 11.34
CA TYR A 217 -14.96 7.90 9.98
C TYR A 217 -13.78 8.83 9.70
N LEU A 218 -13.35 8.87 8.44
CA LEU A 218 -12.41 9.88 7.97
C LEU A 218 -13.20 11.14 7.58
N PHE A 219 -13.04 12.20 8.37
CA PHE A 219 -13.57 13.53 8.07
C PHE A 219 -12.50 14.40 7.43
N GLY A 220 -12.86 15.08 6.35
CA GLY A 220 -11.95 15.96 5.62
C GLY A 220 -12.52 17.35 5.46
N GLU A 221 -12.40 17.84 4.24
CA GLU A 221 -12.71 19.21 3.84
C GLU A 221 -14.18 19.52 4.07
N ASN A 222 -14.43 20.78 4.45
CA ASN A 222 -15.76 21.26 4.79
C ASN A 222 -16.45 20.48 5.93
N HIS A 223 -15.68 19.77 6.77
CA HIS A 223 -16.19 18.93 7.85
C HIS A 223 -17.14 17.82 7.36
N ASN A 224 -16.95 17.37 6.12
CA ASN A 224 -17.70 16.26 5.58
C ASN A 224 -16.94 14.95 5.77
N ARG A 225 -17.70 13.89 5.96
CA ARG A 225 -17.20 12.53 5.86
C ARG A 225 -16.76 12.27 4.41
N THR A 226 -15.61 11.62 4.24
CA THR A 226 -15.19 11.09 2.95
C THR A 226 -16.08 9.94 2.46
N THR A 227 -16.12 9.74 1.16
CA THR A 227 -16.94 8.69 0.52
C THR A 227 -16.52 7.30 0.98
N TRP A 228 -15.22 7.02 1.05
CA TRP A 228 -14.68 5.67 1.27
C TRP A 228 -13.91 5.47 2.59
N GLY A 229 -13.66 6.53 3.37
CA GLY A 229 -12.99 6.42 4.67
C GLY A 229 -13.96 6.12 5.82
N TYR A 230 -14.32 4.85 6.00
CA TYR A 230 -15.24 4.43 7.05
C TYR A 230 -14.90 3.09 7.68
N TRP A 231 -14.97 3.04 9.01
CA TRP A 231 -14.65 1.89 9.85
C TRP A 231 -15.69 1.66 10.95
N ASN A 232 -16.82 2.38 10.90
CA ASN A 232 -17.86 2.34 11.91
C ASN A 232 -18.57 0.99 11.97
N PRO A 233 -18.69 0.38 13.17
CA PRO A 233 -19.23 -0.96 13.32
C PRO A 233 -20.71 -1.07 12.99
N ILE A 234 -21.51 -0.05 13.27
CA ILE A 234 -22.94 -0.06 12.92
C ILE A 234 -23.07 -0.06 11.40
N GLN A 235 -22.30 0.78 10.70
CA GLN A 235 -22.34 0.82 9.24
C GLN A 235 -21.83 -0.47 8.60
N ILE A 236 -20.72 -1.02 9.09
CA ILE A 236 -20.05 -2.14 8.43
C ILE A 236 -20.74 -3.50 8.72
N ASN A 237 -21.22 -3.69 9.95
CA ASN A 237 -21.83 -4.96 10.34
C ASN A 237 -23.34 -5.01 10.08
N ASP A 238 -24.05 -3.88 10.24
CA ASP A 238 -25.52 -3.90 10.26
C ASP A 238 -26.16 -3.46 8.92
N ASP A 239 -25.38 -2.88 8.01
CA ASP A 239 -25.87 -2.45 6.69
C ASP A 239 -25.28 -3.30 5.56
N SER A 240 -26.16 -4.05 4.88
CA SER A 240 -25.79 -4.99 3.82
C SER A 240 -25.14 -4.32 2.60
N ARG A 241 -25.28 -3.00 2.43
CA ARG A 241 -24.63 -2.24 1.34
C ARG A 241 -23.10 -2.21 1.49
N TYR A 242 -22.58 -2.41 2.70
CA TYR A 242 -21.15 -2.36 3.02
C TYR A 242 -20.56 -3.73 3.35
N GLN A 243 -21.31 -4.81 3.09
CA GLN A 243 -20.88 -6.18 3.42
C GLN A 243 -19.56 -6.57 2.72
N ASP A 244 -19.35 -6.11 1.49
CA ASP A 244 -18.14 -6.38 0.70
C ASP A 244 -16.89 -5.78 1.34
N ASP A 245 -17.05 -4.64 2.03
CA ASP A 245 -15.98 -3.88 2.67
C ASP A 245 -15.76 -4.30 4.13
N ARG A 246 -16.64 -5.15 4.68
CA ARG A 246 -16.63 -5.52 6.09
C ARG A 246 -15.32 -6.13 6.55
N GLY A 247 -14.86 -7.14 5.82
CA GLY A 247 -13.66 -7.88 6.17
C GLY A 247 -12.41 -7.01 6.08
N ILE A 248 -12.26 -6.26 4.98
CA ILE A 248 -11.10 -5.41 4.74
C ILE A 248 -11.05 -4.20 5.68
N ASN A 249 -12.15 -3.50 5.90
CA ASN A 249 -12.16 -2.34 6.80
C ASN A 249 -11.97 -2.79 8.26
N SER A 250 -12.50 -3.95 8.67
CA SER A 250 -12.22 -4.51 10.00
C SER A 250 -10.73 -4.77 10.20
N LEU A 251 -10.05 -5.33 9.19
CA LEU A 251 -8.61 -5.56 9.22
C LEU A 251 -7.81 -4.24 9.34
N GLN A 252 -8.17 -3.24 8.53
CA GLN A 252 -7.52 -1.93 8.54
C GLN A 252 -7.57 -1.29 9.92
N ILE A 253 -8.78 -1.09 10.49
CA ILE A 253 -8.88 -0.34 11.74
C ILE A 253 -8.26 -1.10 12.92
N LEU A 254 -8.36 -2.42 12.96
CA LEU A 254 -7.66 -3.22 13.96
C LEU A 254 -6.13 -3.07 13.82
N ALA A 255 -5.59 -3.09 12.60
CA ALA A 255 -4.18 -2.85 12.36
C ALA A 255 -3.76 -1.46 12.85
N TYR A 256 -4.51 -0.40 12.52
CA TYR A 256 -4.20 0.98 12.88
C TYR A 256 -4.20 1.19 14.41
N LEU A 257 -5.17 0.62 15.12
CA LEU A 257 -5.27 0.73 16.58
C LEU A 257 -4.14 0.01 17.29
N ILE A 258 -3.86 -1.25 16.91
CA ILE A 258 -2.80 -2.05 17.53
C ILE A 258 -1.42 -1.44 17.21
N GLN A 259 -1.23 -0.96 15.98
CA GLN A 259 -0.04 -0.24 15.56
C GLN A 259 0.18 1.03 16.40
N THR A 260 -0.83 1.90 16.47
CA THR A 260 -0.74 3.15 17.22
C THR A 260 -0.46 2.88 18.70
N TYR A 261 -1.13 1.89 19.29
CA TYR A 261 -0.83 1.45 20.66
C TYR A 261 0.62 0.99 20.84
N GLY A 262 1.17 0.24 19.87
CA GLY A 262 2.56 -0.22 19.92
C GLY A 262 3.59 0.90 20.03
N TYR A 263 3.29 2.06 19.44
CA TYR A 263 4.16 3.25 19.52
C TYR A 263 3.82 4.18 20.69
N SER A 264 2.54 4.41 21.00
CA SER A 264 2.11 5.38 22.01
C SER A 264 2.06 4.80 23.42
N GLY A 265 1.69 3.52 23.56
CA GLY A 265 1.29 2.91 24.82
C GLY A 265 -0.03 3.43 25.40
N ASP A 266 -0.77 4.23 24.63
CA ASP A 266 -2.01 4.85 25.08
C ASP A 266 -3.16 3.83 25.10
N GLU A 267 -3.59 3.48 26.32
CA GLU A 267 -4.64 2.48 26.57
C GLU A 267 -5.95 2.70 25.79
N PRO A 268 -6.41 3.95 25.51
CA PRO A 268 -7.60 4.14 24.68
C PRO A 268 -7.56 3.42 23.32
N PHE A 269 -6.40 3.28 22.65
CA PHE A 269 -6.35 2.56 21.37
C PHE A 269 -6.57 1.06 21.56
N LEU A 270 -5.98 0.47 22.60
CA LEU A 270 -6.16 -0.95 22.91
C LEU A 270 -7.58 -1.25 23.41
N ASP A 271 -8.15 -0.35 24.23
CA ASP A 271 -9.54 -0.42 24.69
C ASP A 271 -10.53 -0.43 23.51
N ARG A 272 -10.27 0.43 22.53
CA ARG A 272 -11.07 0.55 21.31
C ARG A 272 -10.93 -0.66 20.39
N ALA A 273 -9.73 -1.23 20.29
CA ALA A 273 -9.54 -2.51 19.58
C ALA A 273 -10.32 -3.63 20.28
N ASN A 274 -10.25 -3.70 21.62
CA ASN A 274 -11.00 -4.69 22.40
C ASN A 274 -12.51 -4.54 22.22
N LEU A 275 -13.02 -3.30 22.20
CA LEU A 275 -14.43 -3.00 21.93
C LEU A 275 -14.87 -3.58 20.57
N LEU A 276 -14.09 -3.34 19.51
CA LEU A 276 -14.40 -3.86 18.17
C LEU A 276 -14.38 -5.38 18.11
N ILE A 277 -13.47 -6.03 18.84
CA ILE A 277 -13.37 -7.49 18.92
C ILE A 277 -14.56 -8.06 19.71
N GLU A 278 -14.75 -7.63 20.94
CA GLU A 278 -15.70 -8.24 21.89
C GLU A 278 -17.15 -7.88 21.59
N SER A 279 -17.43 -6.63 21.21
CA SER A 279 -18.81 -6.15 21.00
C SER A 279 -19.26 -6.23 19.55
N TYR A 280 -18.32 -6.15 18.60
CA TYR A 280 -18.64 -6.07 17.16
C TYR A 280 -18.00 -7.18 16.32
N GLN A 281 -17.29 -8.12 16.94
CA GLN A 281 -16.74 -9.32 16.28
C GLN A 281 -15.81 -9.01 15.10
N TYR A 282 -15.05 -7.91 15.17
CA TYR A 282 -14.16 -7.51 14.08
C TYR A 282 -13.04 -8.52 13.81
N ASN A 283 -12.63 -9.31 14.82
CA ASN A 283 -11.74 -10.46 14.63
C ASN A 283 -12.36 -11.52 13.71
N VAL A 284 -13.65 -11.83 13.87
CA VAL A 284 -14.36 -12.80 13.01
C VAL A 284 -14.43 -12.32 11.56
N ASN A 285 -14.64 -11.01 11.36
CA ASN A 285 -14.65 -10.39 10.04
C ASN A 285 -13.33 -10.64 9.26
N LEU A 286 -12.20 -10.82 9.94
CA LEU A 286 -10.89 -11.09 9.31
C LEU A 286 -10.84 -12.42 8.54
N ILE A 287 -11.65 -13.42 8.92
CA ILE A 287 -11.71 -14.70 8.20
C ILE A 287 -12.19 -14.44 6.76
N ASN A 288 -13.20 -13.59 6.60
CA ASN A 288 -13.75 -13.24 5.30
C ASN A 288 -13.27 -11.88 4.82
N GLN A 289 -11.97 -11.59 4.95
CA GLN A 289 -11.39 -10.30 4.56
C GLN A 289 -11.83 -9.85 3.15
N LYS A 290 -11.69 -10.72 2.14
CA LYS A 290 -12.30 -10.58 0.80
C LYS A 290 -13.45 -11.57 0.63
N MET A 291 -14.63 -11.14 0.16
CA MET A 291 -15.76 -12.06 -0.05
C MET A 291 -15.53 -12.96 -1.28
N VAL A 292 -15.68 -14.29 -1.11
CA VAL A 292 -15.50 -15.31 -2.17
C VAL A 292 -16.64 -15.26 -3.20
N ALA A 293 -17.87 -15.03 -2.72
CA ALA A 293 -19.05 -14.87 -3.54
C ALA A 293 -19.51 -13.42 -3.37
N VAL A 294 -19.01 -12.54 -4.24
CA VAL A 294 -19.63 -11.22 -4.40
C VAL A 294 -21.03 -11.52 -4.95
N CYS A 295 -22.07 -11.31 -4.15
CA CYS A 295 -23.40 -11.12 -4.71
C CYS A 295 -23.27 -9.85 -5.54
N ALA A 296 -22.98 -9.99 -6.83
CA ALA A 296 -22.76 -8.89 -7.74
C ALA A 296 -24.07 -8.10 -7.85
N SER A 297 -24.29 -7.17 -6.93
CA SER A 297 -25.20 -6.07 -7.14
C SER A 297 -24.48 -5.08 -8.07
N ASP A 298 -24.62 -5.33 -9.36
CA ASP A 298 -24.71 -4.34 -10.44
C ASP A 298 -23.60 -3.30 -10.66
N PHE A 299 -22.35 -3.54 -10.25
CA PHE A 299 -21.21 -2.66 -10.61
C PHE A 299 -20.09 -3.40 -11.37
N PRO A 300 -19.36 -2.75 -12.30
CA PRO A 300 -18.29 -3.39 -13.06
C PRO A 300 -17.00 -3.53 -12.20
N TYR A 301 -16.83 -4.71 -11.59
CA TYR A 301 -15.98 -4.95 -10.39
C TYR A 301 -14.56 -5.52 -10.61
N ALA A 302 -13.98 -5.46 -11.81
CA ALA A 302 -12.62 -5.98 -12.02
C ALA A 302 -11.51 -5.12 -11.38
N VAL A 303 -11.74 -3.81 -11.25
CA VAL A 303 -10.76 -2.85 -10.68
C VAL A 303 -10.71 -2.94 -9.15
N LYS A 304 -11.88 -3.02 -8.50
CA LYS A 304 -11.97 -3.21 -7.04
C LYS A 304 -11.27 -4.49 -6.56
N ALA A 305 -11.28 -5.58 -7.32
CA ALA A 305 -10.65 -6.81 -6.86
C ALA A 305 -9.14 -6.70 -6.59
N PHE A 306 -8.43 -5.80 -7.30
CA PHE A 306 -6.99 -5.54 -7.14
C PHE A 306 -6.71 -4.63 -5.94
N ASP A 307 -7.47 -3.54 -5.81
CA ASP A 307 -7.29 -2.58 -4.71
C ASP A 307 -7.51 -3.27 -3.34
N TYR A 308 -8.50 -4.16 -3.23
CA TYR A 308 -8.79 -4.88 -1.98
C TYR A 308 -7.68 -5.87 -1.60
N ASP A 309 -7.01 -6.47 -2.60
CA ASP A 309 -5.90 -7.39 -2.40
C ASP A 309 -4.69 -6.62 -1.85
N GLN A 310 -4.32 -5.52 -2.50
CA GLN A 310 -3.25 -4.63 -2.05
C GLN A 310 -3.50 -4.10 -0.63
N MET A 311 -4.69 -3.53 -0.37
CA MET A 311 -5.06 -3.01 0.95
C MET A 311 -4.97 -4.09 2.03
N ALA A 312 -5.36 -5.34 1.70
CA ALA A 312 -5.25 -6.47 2.62
C ALA A 312 -3.79 -6.76 2.97
N TYR A 313 -2.91 -6.82 1.97
CA TYR A 313 -1.50 -7.14 2.19
C TYR A 313 -0.81 -6.09 3.05
N LEU A 314 -1.07 -4.81 2.77
CA LEU A 314 -0.55 -3.71 3.58
C LEU A 314 -1.06 -3.81 5.03
N SER A 315 -2.36 -4.05 5.21
CA SER A 315 -2.95 -4.12 6.56
C SER A 315 -2.50 -5.36 7.35
N TYR A 316 -2.36 -6.52 6.70
CA TYR A 316 -1.79 -7.71 7.33
C TYR A 316 -0.33 -7.51 7.72
N PHE A 317 0.45 -6.85 6.86
CA PHE A 317 1.82 -6.47 7.20
C PHE A 317 1.84 -5.58 8.44
N ASN A 318 1.03 -4.52 8.48
CA ASN A 318 0.96 -3.60 9.62
C ASN A 318 0.59 -4.31 10.91
N LEU A 319 -0.39 -5.21 10.86
CA LEU A 319 -0.82 -5.96 12.03
C LEU A 319 0.28 -6.89 12.55
N ALA A 320 0.94 -7.65 11.66
CA ALA A 320 2.07 -8.50 12.03
C ALA A 320 3.27 -7.70 12.56
N HIS A 321 3.56 -6.55 11.94
CA HIS A 321 4.59 -5.62 12.38
C HIS A 321 4.28 -5.08 13.77
N ALA A 322 3.05 -4.62 14.01
CA ALA A 322 2.62 -4.08 15.29
C ALA A 322 2.72 -5.10 16.43
N PHE A 323 2.42 -6.38 16.17
CA PHE A 323 2.64 -7.45 17.15
C PHE A 323 4.11 -7.55 17.56
N HIS A 324 5.02 -7.50 16.58
CA HIS A 324 6.46 -7.50 16.85
C HIS A 324 6.90 -6.23 17.58
N THR A 325 6.39 -5.05 17.20
CA THR A 325 6.68 -3.78 17.86
C THR A 325 6.29 -3.82 19.34
N ILE A 326 5.10 -4.35 19.66
CA ILE A 326 4.62 -4.46 21.05
C ILE A 326 5.50 -5.43 21.86
N ASP A 327 5.81 -6.60 21.30
CA ASP A 327 6.64 -7.62 21.97
C ASP A 327 8.05 -7.08 22.25
N SER A 328 8.67 -6.44 21.26
CA SER A 328 10.03 -5.89 21.34
C SER A 328 10.13 -4.52 22.03
N SER A 329 9.01 -3.83 22.28
CA SER A 329 9.01 -2.47 22.84
C SER A 329 9.73 -2.37 24.18
N THR A 330 10.59 -1.37 24.34
CA THR A 330 11.22 -1.05 25.64
C THR A 330 10.47 0.04 26.41
N SER A 331 9.49 0.70 25.79
CA SER A 331 8.69 1.77 26.39
C SER A 331 7.43 1.25 27.09
N LEU A 332 6.86 0.14 26.61
CA LEU A 332 5.69 -0.48 27.22
C LEU A 332 6.05 -1.23 28.51
N SER A 333 5.27 -1.02 29.56
CA SER A 333 5.37 -1.78 30.80
C SER A 333 5.00 -3.25 30.61
N ALA A 334 5.43 -4.12 31.54
CA ALA A 334 5.07 -5.54 31.51
C ALA A 334 3.54 -5.76 31.54
N VAL A 335 2.80 -4.88 32.24
CA VAL A 335 1.33 -4.94 32.31
C VAL A 335 0.71 -4.56 30.96
N GLN A 336 1.18 -3.48 30.33
CA GLN A 336 0.76 -3.07 28.98
C GLN A 336 0.97 -4.21 27.96
N LYS A 337 2.17 -4.80 27.94
CA LYS A 337 2.48 -5.93 27.06
C LYS A 337 1.59 -7.13 27.32
N ALA A 338 1.42 -7.53 28.59
CA ALA A 338 0.57 -8.67 28.94
C ALA A 338 -0.89 -8.44 28.51
N ARG A 339 -1.39 -7.21 28.66
CA ARG A 339 -2.73 -6.83 28.22
C ARG A 339 -2.87 -6.91 26.71
N ALA A 340 -1.93 -6.33 25.97
CA ALA A 340 -1.94 -6.38 24.52
C ALA A 340 -1.81 -7.81 23.99
N GLN A 341 -1.02 -8.66 24.64
CA GLN A 341 -0.82 -10.05 24.22
C GLN A 341 -2.13 -10.86 24.20
N LEU A 342 -3.09 -10.55 25.08
CA LEU A 342 -4.40 -11.20 25.07
C LEU A 342 -5.14 -10.94 23.75
N LEU A 343 -5.13 -9.69 23.27
CA LEU A 343 -5.74 -9.33 22.00
C LEU A 343 -4.94 -9.86 20.82
N ILE A 344 -3.60 -9.79 20.89
CA ILE A 344 -2.71 -10.30 19.84
C ILE A 344 -2.96 -11.80 19.59
N ASN A 345 -3.09 -12.61 20.65
CA ASN A 345 -3.35 -14.04 20.51
C ASN A 345 -4.66 -14.32 19.76
N VAL A 346 -5.73 -13.57 20.10
CA VAL A 346 -7.01 -13.67 19.39
C VAL A 346 -6.83 -13.24 17.94
N LEU A 347 -6.26 -12.06 17.69
CA LEU A 347 -6.12 -11.53 16.34
C LEU A 347 -5.23 -12.41 15.45
N TRP A 348 -4.16 -13.01 16.00
CA TRP A 348 -3.27 -13.92 15.28
C TRP A 348 -4.04 -15.12 14.73
N GLU A 349 -4.86 -15.78 15.55
CA GLU A 349 -5.65 -16.95 15.14
C GLU A 349 -6.59 -16.61 13.96
N TYR A 350 -7.28 -15.48 14.02
CA TYR A 350 -8.21 -15.05 12.97
C TYR A 350 -7.49 -14.54 11.72
N MET A 351 -6.34 -13.88 11.90
CA MET A 351 -5.46 -13.46 10.81
C MET A 351 -4.93 -14.67 10.03
N GLU A 352 -4.44 -15.72 10.70
CA GLU A 352 -3.97 -16.95 10.06
C GLU A 352 -5.08 -17.62 9.24
N LYS A 353 -6.29 -17.75 9.82
CA LYS A 353 -7.45 -18.31 9.12
C LYS A 353 -7.82 -17.48 7.88
N GLY A 354 -7.83 -16.15 7.99
CA GLY A 354 -8.10 -15.25 6.88
C GLY A 354 -7.05 -15.35 5.77
N LEU A 355 -5.77 -15.34 6.14
CA LEU A 355 -4.63 -15.50 5.22
C LEU A 355 -4.67 -16.86 4.50
N ASP A 356 -4.93 -17.94 5.21
CA ASP A 356 -5.01 -19.28 4.61
C ASP A 356 -6.19 -19.41 3.66
N LEU A 357 -7.36 -18.89 4.03
CA LEU A 357 -8.52 -18.83 3.15
C LEU A 357 -8.21 -18.01 1.88
N SER A 358 -7.54 -16.86 2.06
CA SER A 358 -7.11 -15.99 0.95
C SER A 358 -6.11 -16.67 0.02
N HIS A 359 -5.14 -17.41 0.58
CA HIS A 359 -4.11 -18.10 -0.16
C HIS A 359 -4.62 -19.33 -0.92
N ASN A 360 -5.48 -20.13 -0.28
CA ASN A 360 -5.92 -21.43 -0.81
C ASN A 360 -7.19 -21.34 -1.66
N TYR A 361 -8.14 -20.48 -1.28
CA TYR A 361 -9.48 -20.48 -1.88
C TYR A 361 -9.77 -19.22 -2.68
N LYS A 362 -9.55 -18.02 -2.10
CA LYS A 362 -9.84 -16.74 -2.78
C LYS A 362 -8.88 -16.46 -3.93
N LYS A 363 -7.69 -17.09 -3.90
CA LYS A 363 -6.61 -16.91 -4.87
C LYS A 363 -6.30 -15.42 -5.10
N MET A 364 -6.17 -14.71 -3.99
CA MET A 364 -5.60 -13.39 -3.93
C MET A 364 -4.32 -13.31 -4.77
N GLU A 365 -4.06 -12.17 -5.40
CA GLU A 365 -2.84 -11.96 -6.17
C GLU A 365 -1.61 -12.32 -5.32
N LYS A 366 -0.94 -13.43 -5.69
CA LYS A 366 0.18 -13.98 -4.92
C LYS A 366 1.47 -13.23 -5.22
N THR A 367 1.44 -11.90 -5.04
CA THR A 367 2.60 -11.03 -5.20
C THR A 367 3.72 -11.52 -4.26
N PRO A 368 5.00 -11.24 -4.59
CA PRO A 368 6.11 -11.62 -3.70
C PRO A 368 5.93 -11.10 -2.26
N PHE A 369 5.35 -9.90 -2.11
CA PHE A 369 5.10 -9.31 -0.80
C PHE A 369 4.02 -10.05 -0.01
N PHE A 370 2.89 -10.41 -0.65
CA PHE A 370 1.87 -11.23 0.01
C PHE A 370 2.41 -12.61 0.43
N ASN A 371 3.16 -13.28 -0.45
CA ASN A 371 3.74 -14.58 -0.13
C ASN A 371 4.72 -14.48 1.05
N PHE A 372 5.47 -13.37 1.17
CA PHE A 372 6.32 -13.14 2.33
C PHE A 372 5.51 -13.09 3.62
N ILE A 373 4.42 -12.31 3.66
CA ILE A 373 3.53 -12.21 4.82
C ILE A 373 2.90 -13.57 5.15
N TYR A 374 2.39 -14.28 4.14
CA TYR A 374 1.82 -15.62 4.33
C TYR A 374 2.84 -16.61 4.89
N CYS A 375 4.04 -16.65 4.32
CA CYS A 375 5.11 -17.51 4.82
C CYS A 375 5.51 -17.16 6.26
N TYR A 376 5.56 -15.86 6.59
CA TYR A 376 5.82 -15.37 7.95
C TYR A 376 4.76 -15.87 8.93
N ALA A 377 3.48 -15.58 8.65
CA ALA A 377 2.37 -15.97 9.52
C ALA A 377 2.27 -17.50 9.68
N SER A 378 2.43 -18.27 8.59
CA SER A 378 2.34 -19.74 8.62
C SER A 378 3.58 -20.46 9.15
N GLY A 379 4.62 -19.72 9.56
CA GLY A 379 5.89 -20.32 10.03
C GLY A 379 6.72 -21.00 8.94
N GLN A 380 6.38 -20.80 7.66
CA GLN A 380 7.07 -21.42 6.51
C GLN A 380 8.37 -20.70 6.10
N VAL A 381 8.70 -19.54 6.69
CA VAL A 381 9.92 -18.77 6.36
C VAL A 381 11.21 -19.59 6.56
N ASN A 382 11.24 -20.54 7.51
CA ASN A 382 12.41 -21.39 7.72
C ASN A 382 12.51 -22.57 6.75
N GLN A 383 11.43 -22.95 6.06
CA GLN A 383 11.43 -24.07 5.10
C GLN A 383 11.92 -23.66 3.70
N THR A 384 11.96 -22.36 3.38
CA THR A 384 12.49 -21.86 2.09
C THR A 384 14.01 -21.85 2.03
N ARG A 385 14.73 -21.93 3.15
CA ARG A 385 16.20 -22.12 3.16
C ARG A 385 16.64 -23.37 2.39
N ASN A 386 15.81 -24.42 2.36
CA ASN A 386 16.12 -25.66 1.65
C ASN A 386 15.63 -25.67 0.18
N LYS A 387 14.95 -24.61 -0.29
CA LYS A 387 14.45 -24.50 -1.66
C LYS A 387 15.26 -23.53 -2.53
N PHE A 388 16.25 -22.86 -1.95
CA PHE A 388 17.16 -21.93 -2.65
C PHE A 388 18.64 -22.30 -2.47
N ASN A 389 18.94 -23.53 -2.03
CA ASN A 389 20.29 -24.11 -2.06
C ASN A 389 20.50 -24.93 -3.33
#